data_AF-A0ABD2RKS9-F1
#
_entry.id   AF-A0ABD2RKS9-F1
#
_cell.length_a   1.000
_cell.length_b   1.000
_cell.length_c   1.000
_cell.angle_alpha   90.00
_cell.angle_beta   90.00
_cell.angle_gamma   90.00
#
_symmetry.space_group_name_H-M   'P 1'
#
loop_
_entity.id
_entity.type
_entity.pdbx_description
1 polymer ?
#
loop_
_entity_poly.entity_id
_entity_poly.type
_entity_poly.pdbx_seq_one_letter_code
_entity_poly.pdbx_strand_id
1 'polypeptide(L)'
;MNSGQRILGGGVQHVLDYLRRMQAESPAFFYAVQGENGSSNGNIFWADATARMNYHYFGDSIKLDTSCRANRYRVPFATFTGLNHHAQPVLFGCALLFNESEDSLVWLLQTWLQAMSGQTPVSITTDTDHLIQMAVAHVLPETRHRLCKWSIIRETKEKLTHVCQTHPTFETEFMKCVNGSEAIEEFESQWKSFLERYYLTDNEYLQSIYSACRHWVPVFMRETFFGDILSDQDNDTKNTFFNGYVDASTSIQLLIKQYEKALTIWHEKELKADLDSTNTTPVLKTPSPMEKQAANLYTRKVFIKFQEELVETLANPATKIDESGTITTYHVAKFGEEHMAHTVRFNTFELTANCSCLMFEFSGIICRHVLSVFRAKNVLTLPSQYILKRWTINAKTGSGSTVEELRLELPSNSQESLTMRQNSLRQEAIKFVEEGAKSIHHYNVAVNALKEAAKKVAAAKKKNADKTLVNNLVNGCNQVVDEGDIDLVDSGQSKEEKEQKIRELTAELECVNQQSEVYRANLLAVLKDMEEEKLKLSVKVQNARLSLKE
;
A
#
# COMPACT_ATOMS: atom_id res chain seq x y z
N MET A 1 -13.40 41.68 -5.11
CA MET A 1 -13.65 40.28 -4.69
C MET A 1 -14.89 39.77 -5.41
N ASN A 2 -14.85 38.63 -6.14
CA ASN A 2 -16.05 37.80 -6.48
C ASN A 2 -15.82 36.64 -7.47
N SER A 3 -14.79 36.66 -8.33
CA SER A 3 -14.59 35.60 -9.34
C SER A 3 -13.99 34.31 -8.75
N GLY A 4 -12.94 34.44 -7.92
CA GLY A 4 -12.24 33.27 -7.39
C GLY A 4 -13.06 32.44 -6.39
N GLN A 5 -13.85 33.11 -5.55
CA GLN A 5 -14.68 32.50 -4.51
C GLN A 5 -15.83 31.68 -5.11
N ARG A 6 -16.45 32.15 -6.22
CA ARG A 6 -17.46 31.39 -6.97
C ARG A 6 -16.90 30.13 -7.63
N ILE A 7 -15.68 30.20 -8.18
CA ILE A 7 -15.01 29.03 -8.78
C ILE A 7 -14.62 28.00 -7.71
N LEU A 8 -14.18 28.46 -6.54
CA LEU A 8 -13.91 27.57 -5.41
C LEU A 8 -15.18 26.87 -4.94
N GLY A 9 -16.26 27.62 -4.69
CA GLY A 9 -17.56 27.07 -4.28
C GLY A 9 -18.14 26.03 -5.26
N GLY A 10 -18.05 26.27 -6.57
CA GLY A 10 -18.46 25.29 -7.58
C GLY A 10 -17.61 24.01 -7.61
N GLY A 11 -16.32 24.10 -7.25
CA GLY A 11 -15.47 22.92 -7.07
C GLY A 11 -15.80 22.16 -5.78
N VAL A 12 -16.01 22.89 -4.67
CA VAL A 12 -16.39 22.31 -3.38
C VAL A 12 -17.73 21.58 -3.47
N GLN A 13 -18.73 22.18 -4.12
CA GLN A 13 -20.04 21.55 -4.33
C GLN A 13 -19.92 20.22 -5.09
N HIS A 14 -19.07 20.16 -6.13
CA HIS A 14 -18.82 18.93 -6.88
C HIS A 14 -18.24 17.80 -6.00
N VAL A 15 -17.33 18.14 -5.08
CA VAL A 15 -16.81 17.19 -4.07
C VAL A 15 -17.95 16.76 -3.13
N LEU A 16 -18.75 17.68 -2.59
CA LEU A 16 -19.85 17.33 -1.69
C LEU A 16 -20.94 16.46 -2.36
N ASP A 17 -21.25 16.71 -3.64
CA ASP A 17 -22.17 15.88 -4.42
C ASP A 17 -21.59 14.47 -4.63
N TYR A 18 -20.28 14.37 -4.90
CA TYR A 18 -19.57 13.09 -4.96
C TYR A 18 -19.63 12.33 -3.62
N LEU A 19 -19.30 12.98 -2.50
CA LEU A 19 -19.28 12.35 -1.18
C LEU A 19 -20.67 11.86 -0.76
N ARG A 20 -21.73 12.64 -1.00
CA ARG A 20 -23.12 12.22 -0.78
C ARG A 20 -23.50 11.01 -1.61
N ARG A 21 -23.10 10.96 -2.89
CA ARG A 21 -23.32 9.79 -3.76
C ARG A 21 -22.58 8.56 -3.23
N MET A 22 -21.30 8.69 -2.87
CA MET A 22 -20.51 7.57 -2.37
C MET A 22 -21.02 7.01 -1.04
N GLN A 23 -21.56 7.85 -0.16
CA GLN A 23 -22.22 7.38 1.08
C GLN A 23 -23.55 6.67 0.81
N ALA A 24 -24.34 7.12 -0.16
CA ALA A 24 -25.55 6.42 -0.58
C ALA A 24 -25.25 5.06 -1.27
N GLU A 25 -24.13 4.97 -1.99
CA GLU A 25 -23.66 3.73 -2.64
C GLU A 25 -22.93 2.77 -1.69
N SER A 26 -22.48 3.23 -0.52
CA SER A 26 -21.72 2.45 0.45
C SER A 26 -21.90 2.99 1.88
N PRO A 27 -22.69 2.34 2.74
CA PRO A 27 -22.90 2.77 4.13
C PRO A 27 -21.61 2.83 4.98
N ALA A 28 -20.56 2.11 4.58
CA ALA A 28 -19.25 2.15 5.23
C ALA A 28 -18.38 3.35 4.80
N PHE A 29 -18.79 4.11 3.77
CA PHE A 29 -18.14 5.35 3.38
C PHE A 29 -18.43 6.46 4.42
N PHE A 30 -17.37 7.07 4.94
CA PHE A 30 -17.45 8.14 5.93
C PHE A 30 -17.00 9.46 5.31
N TYR A 31 -17.72 10.54 5.58
CA TYR A 31 -17.24 11.90 5.36
C TYR A 31 -17.78 12.85 6.42
N ALA A 32 -17.09 13.96 6.62
CA ALA A 32 -17.51 15.04 7.52
C ALA A 32 -17.07 16.40 6.95
N VAL A 33 -17.76 17.46 7.37
CA VAL A 33 -17.49 18.86 7.00
C VAL A 33 -17.39 19.70 8.26
N GLN A 34 -16.36 20.52 8.39
CA GLN A 34 -16.14 21.37 9.57
C GLN A 34 -17.01 22.64 9.52
N GLY A 35 -17.82 22.86 10.56
CA GLY A 35 -18.64 24.05 10.73
C GLY A 35 -20.16 23.79 10.68
N GLU A 36 -20.94 24.74 11.17
CA GLU A 36 -22.40 24.60 11.25
C GLU A 36 -23.07 24.63 9.86
N ASN A 37 -24.07 23.77 9.68
CA ASN A 37 -25.00 23.74 8.53
C ASN A 37 -24.35 23.76 7.13
N GLY A 38 -23.24 23.04 6.95
CA GLY A 38 -22.74 22.68 5.62
C GLY A 38 -22.30 23.87 4.75
N SER A 39 -21.82 24.95 5.37
CA SER A 39 -21.28 26.10 4.62
C SER A 39 -20.15 25.65 3.68
N SER A 40 -20.13 26.18 2.45
CA SER A 40 -19.20 25.78 1.38
C SER A 40 -17.73 26.14 1.61
N ASN A 41 -17.38 26.57 2.82
CA ASN A 41 -16.07 27.07 3.20
C ASN A 41 -15.41 26.22 4.31
N GLY A 42 -16.12 25.20 4.80
CA GLY A 42 -15.63 24.27 5.82
C GLY A 42 -14.63 23.26 5.28
N ASN A 43 -13.68 22.84 6.11
CA ASN A 43 -12.77 21.73 5.81
C ASN A 43 -13.59 20.44 5.58
N ILE A 44 -13.12 19.56 4.69
CA ILE A 44 -13.84 18.35 4.30
C ILE A 44 -12.91 17.15 4.49
N PHE A 45 -13.36 16.13 5.23
CA PHE A 45 -12.67 14.85 5.38
C PHE A 45 -13.50 13.72 4.77
N TRP A 46 -12.87 12.71 4.17
CA TRP A 46 -13.52 11.47 3.77
C TRP A 46 -12.59 10.24 3.83
N ALA A 47 -13.20 9.08 4.06
CA ALA A 47 -12.56 7.77 3.96
C ALA A 47 -13.57 6.76 3.42
N ASP A 48 -13.22 6.08 2.32
CA ASP A 48 -14.04 4.99 1.78
C ASP A 48 -13.89 3.70 2.59
N ALA A 49 -14.78 2.73 2.33
CA ALA A 49 -14.82 1.46 3.03
C ALA A 49 -13.51 0.67 2.92
N THR A 50 -12.80 0.78 1.80
CA THR A 50 -11.52 0.11 1.57
C THR A 50 -10.43 0.80 2.40
N ALA A 51 -10.41 2.13 2.45
CA ALA A 51 -9.45 2.89 3.25
C ALA A 51 -9.58 2.58 4.75
N ARG A 52 -10.81 2.52 5.28
CA ARG A 52 -11.11 2.14 6.67
C ARG A 52 -10.70 0.68 6.96
N MET A 53 -10.99 -0.24 6.04
CA MET A 53 -10.58 -1.65 6.14
C MET A 53 -9.05 -1.82 6.07
N ASN A 54 -8.36 -1.02 5.26
CA ASN A 54 -6.91 -1.01 5.21
C ASN A 54 -6.28 -0.52 6.51
N TYR A 55 -6.90 0.48 7.17
CA TYR A 55 -6.45 0.92 8.51
C TYR A 55 -6.58 -0.20 9.55
N HIS A 56 -7.64 -1.00 9.51
CA HIS A 56 -7.78 -2.18 10.39
C HIS A 56 -6.62 -3.18 10.25
N TYR A 57 -6.06 -3.35 9.03
CA TYR A 57 -4.95 -4.27 8.78
C TYR A 57 -3.55 -3.66 8.95
N PHE A 58 -3.38 -2.36 8.70
CA PHE A 58 -2.08 -1.71 8.53
C PHE A 58 -1.94 -0.34 9.22
N GLY A 59 -2.91 0.03 10.06
CA GLY A 59 -2.99 1.32 10.75
C GLY A 59 -2.06 1.48 11.96
N ASP A 60 -1.17 0.51 12.19
CA ASP A 60 -0.14 0.55 13.25
C ASP A 60 0.86 1.70 13.06
N SER A 61 1.24 2.00 11.81
CA SER A 61 2.10 3.13 11.44
C SER A 61 1.45 3.91 10.30
N ILE A 62 1.33 5.23 10.48
CA ILE A 62 0.71 6.12 9.49
C ILE A 62 1.61 7.29 9.10
N LYS A 63 1.31 7.88 7.96
CA LYS A 63 1.84 9.16 7.49
C LYS A 63 0.69 10.11 7.17
N LEU A 64 0.71 11.29 7.79
CA LEU A 64 -0.12 12.44 7.41
C LEU A 64 0.73 13.39 6.54
N ASP A 65 0.39 13.46 5.26
CA ASP A 65 1.02 14.37 4.29
C ASP A 65 0.04 15.50 3.95
N THR A 66 0.43 16.75 4.26
CA THR A 66 -0.31 17.97 3.92
C THR A 66 0.38 18.79 2.82
N SER A 67 1.56 18.34 2.36
CA SER A 67 2.37 18.99 1.33
C SER A 67 1.78 18.89 -0.08
N CYS A 68 0.82 17.98 -0.30
CA CYS A 68 0.04 17.97 -1.53
C CYS A 68 -0.92 19.16 -1.53
N ARG A 69 -0.83 20.02 -2.55
CA ARG A 69 -1.68 21.20 -2.71
C ARG A 69 -2.43 21.08 -4.03
N ALA A 70 -3.76 21.07 -3.97
CA ALA A 70 -4.62 21.05 -5.15
C ALA A 70 -4.99 22.47 -5.58
N ASN A 71 -5.22 22.64 -6.89
CA ASN A 71 -5.75 23.85 -7.54
C ASN A 71 -4.80 25.07 -7.45
N ARG A 72 -5.04 26.07 -8.30
CA ARG A 72 -4.27 27.32 -8.37
C ARG A 72 -4.27 28.14 -7.07
N TYR A 73 -5.24 27.88 -6.20
CA TYR A 73 -5.34 28.46 -4.86
C TYR A 73 -4.53 27.71 -3.80
N ARG A 74 -3.82 26.63 -4.19
CA ARG A 74 -2.97 25.78 -3.35
C ARG A 74 -3.68 25.25 -2.10
N VAL A 75 -4.93 24.82 -2.26
CA VAL A 75 -5.72 24.23 -1.15
C VAL A 75 -5.02 22.94 -0.71
N PRO A 76 -4.63 22.81 0.58
CA PRO A 76 -4.11 21.57 1.13
C PRO A 76 -5.02 20.39 0.83
N PHE A 77 -4.44 19.37 0.21
CA PHE A 77 -5.02 18.04 0.07
C PHE A 77 -4.28 17.13 1.05
N ALA A 78 -4.79 17.07 2.28
CA ALA A 78 -4.21 16.27 3.34
C ALA A 78 -4.54 14.78 3.12
N THR A 79 -3.57 13.89 3.34
CA THR A 79 -3.75 12.46 3.09
C THR A 79 -3.17 11.62 4.22
N PHE A 80 -3.97 10.67 4.70
CA PHE A 80 -3.56 9.67 5.68
C PHE A 80 -3.21 8.39 4.92
N THR A 81 -1.96 7.96 5.04
CA THR A 81 -1.40 6.84 4.28
C THR A 81 -0.58 5.92 5.18
N GLY A 82 -0.29 4.71 4.70
CA GLY A 82 0.62 3.78 5.36
C GLY A 82 1.20 2.79 4.35
N LEU A 83 1.69 1.66 4.83
CA LEU A 83 2.24 0.58 4.00
C LEU A 83 1.47 -0.72 4.22
N ASN A 84 1.00 -1.33 3.12
CA ASN A 84 0.41 -2.67 3.16
C ASN A 84 1.46 -3.77 3.34
N HIS A 85 1.02 -5.03 3.36
CA HIS A 85 1.86 -6.23 3.48
C HIS A 85 2.90 -6.41 2.37
N HIS A 86 2.77 -5.70 1.25
CA HIS A 86 3.76 -5.65 0.17
C HIS A 86 4.69 -4.43 0.25
N ALA A 87 4.67 -3.67 1.34
CA ALA A 87 5.29 -2.36 1.48
C ALA A 87 5.05 -1.45 0.25
N GLN A 88 3.79 -1.35 -0.13
CA GLN A 88 3.25 -0.40 -1.10
C GLN A 88 2.39 0.65 -0.35
N PRO A 89 2.37 1.92 -0.79
CA PRO A 89 1.46 2.93 -0.26
C PRO A 89 0.00 2.48 -0.27
N VAL A 90 -0.65 2.62 0.89
CA VAL A 90 -2.08 2.39 1.06
C VAL A 90 -2.74 3.63 1.68
N LEU A 91 -3.99 3.90 1.33
CA LEU A 91 -4.75 5.06 1.81
C LEU A 91 -5.64 4.68 3.01
N PHE A 92 -5.73 5.57 3.99
CA PHE A 92 -6.64 5.50 5.15
C PHE A 92 -7.67 6.65 5.17
N GLY A 93 -7.41 7.76 4.49
CA GLY A 93 -8.36 8.86 4.35
C GLY A 93 -7.75 10.09 3.69
N CYS A 94 -8.60 11.03 3.29
CA CYS A 94 -8.24 12.28 2.63
C CYS A 94 -9.00 13.46 3.23
N ALA A 95 -8.43 14.66 3.11
CA ALA A 95 -9.15 15.90 3.40
C ALA A 95 -8.74 17.06 2.49
N LEU A 96 -9.66 18.01 2.36
CA LEU A 96 -9.41 19.35 1.84
C LEU A 96 -9.46 20.34 3.01
N LEU A 97 -8.35 21.05 3.24
CA LEU A 97 -8.27 22.09 4.28
C LEU A 97 -8.32 23.46 3.62
N PHE A 98 -9.36 24.24 3.89
CA PHE A 98 -9.50 25.63 3.48
C PHE A 98 -8.98 26.61 4.55
N ASN A 99 -8.79 26.13 5.78
CA ASN A 99 -8.14 26.83 6.87
C ASN A 99 -7.10 25.89 7.54
N GLU A 100 -5.84 26.33 7.64
CA GLU A 100 -4.72 25.56 8.22
C GLU A 100 -4.42 25.95 9.69
N SER A 101 -5.40 26.46 10.45
CA SER A 101 -5.26 26.70 11.90
C SER A 101 -5.12 25.41 12.72
N GLU A 102 -4.61 25.52 13.95
CA GLU A 102 -4.54 24.40 14.91
C GLU A 102 -5.91 23.72 15.11
N ASP A 103 -6.98 24.48 15.34
CA ASP A 103 -8.36 23.96 15.47
C ASP A 103 -8.82 23.12 14.26
N SER A 104 -8.35 23.46 13.05
CA SER A 104 -8.63 22.70 11.83
C SER A 104 -7.93 21.35 11.82
N LEU A 105 -6.70 21.31 12.32
CA LEU A 105 -5.86 20.12 12.34
C LEU A 105 -6.27 19.19 13.50
N VAL A 106 -6.65 19.76 14.65
CA VAL A 106 -7.30 19.03 15.75
C VAL A 106 -8.61 18.40 15.28
N TRP A 107 -9.48 19.19 14.63
CA TRP A 107 -10.72 18.65 14.02
C TRP A 107 -10.43 17.54 13.00
N LEU A 108 -9.44 17.72 12.13
CA LEU A 108 -9.06 16.73 11.13
C LEU A 108 -8.64 15.40 11.78
N LEU A 109 -7.74 15.46 12.77
CA LEU A 109 -7.22 14.27 13.46
C LEU A 109 -8.33 13.56 14.26
N GLN A 110 -9.17 14.30 14.98
CA GLN A 110 -10.31 13.74 15.72
C GLN A 110 -11.32 13.08 14.77
N THR A 111 -11.64 13.74 13.65
CA THR A 111 -12.57 13.24 12.63
C THR A 111 -12.03 11.98 11.94
N TRP A 112 -10.73 11.97 11.60
CA TRP A 112 -10.07 10.81 11.05
C TRP A 112 -10.06 9.64 12.05
N LEU A 113 -9.71 9.89 13.31
CA LEU A 113 -9.70 8.88 14.36
C LEU A 113 -11.11 8.28 14.60
N GLN A 114 -12.16 9.12 14.57
CA GLN A 114 -13.55 8.65 14.62
C GLN A 114 -13.90 7.75 13.43
N ALA A 115 -13.48 8.11 12.21
CA ALA A 115 -13.68 7.28 11.03
C ALA A 115 -12.94 5.93 11.13
N MET A 116 -11.80 5.90 11.82
CA MET A 116 -11.03 4.70 12.18
C MET A 116 -11.52 4.00 13.47
N SER A 117 -12.76 4.27 13.90
CA SER A 117 -13.41 3.63 15.06
C SER A 117 -12.71 3.87 16.42
N GLY A 118 -11.95 4.97 16.54
CA GLY A 118 -11.24 5.34 17.76
C GLY A 118 -9.91 4.61 17.97
N GLN A 119 -9.50 3.72 17.06
CA GLN A 119 -8.22 3.02 17.15
C GLN A 119 -7.06 3.99 16.82
N THR A 120 -6.15 4.17 17.78
CA THR A 120 -4.95 5.00 17.63
C THR A 120 -3.78 4.23 17.01
N PRO A 121 -2.95 4.85 16.16
CA PRO A 121 -1.74 4.24 15.62
C PRO A 121 -0.63 4.17 16.69
N VAL A 122 0.33 3.25 16.51
CA VAL A 122 1.56 3.19 17.33
C VAL A 122 2.48 4.35 16.99
N SER A 123 2.56 4.73 15.71
CA SER A 123 3.37 5.85 15.24
C SER A 123 2.72 6.66 14.12
N ILE A 124 3.07 7.95 14.07
CA ILE A 124 2.65 8.90 13.04
C ILE A 124 3.85 9.65 12.48
N THR A 125 3.94 9.74 11.16
CA THR A 125 4.92 10.56 10.44
C THR A 125 4.24 11.79 9.83
N THR A 126 4.74 13.00 10.07
CA THR A 126 4.18 14.25 9.49
C THR A 126 5.24 15.14 8.88
N ASP A 127 4.86 16.19 8.16
CA ASP A 127 5.79 17.27 7.79
C ASP A 127 6.27 18.08 9.02
N THR A 128 7.25 18.98 8.81
CA THR A 128 7.90 19.83 9.83
C THR A 128 7.03 20.97 10.38
N ASP A 129 5.76 21.03 9.98
CA ASP A 129 4.81 22.07 10.39
C ASP A 129 4.52 22.01 11.91
N HIS A 130 4.62 23.16 12.58
CA HIS A 130 4.44 23.26 14.03
C HIS A 130 2.97 23.10 14.47
N LEU A 131 2.01 23.57 13.67
CA LEU A 131 0.58 23.41 13.98
C LEU A 131 0.15 21.95 13.88
N ILE A 132 0.77 21.20 12.95
CA ILE A 132 0.56 19.74 12.87
C ILE A 132 1.17 19.05 14.10
N GLN A 133 2.38 19.44 14.54
CA GLN A 133 2.99 18.92 15.78
C GLN A 133 2.09 19.15 17.01
N MET A 134 1.57 20.37 17.18
CA MET A 134 0.65 20.70 18.29
C MET A 134 -0.64 19.87 18.24
N ALA A 135 -1.29 19.80 17.07
CA ALA A 135 -2.52 19.03 16.90
C ALA A 135 -2.32 17.52 17.12
N VAL A 136 -1.18 16.95 16.70
CA VAL A 136 -0.83 15.56 16.96
C VAL A 136 -0.61 15.32 18.46
N ALA A 137 0.15 16.18 19.14
CA ALA A 137 0.36 16.08 20.58
C ALA A 137 -0.94 16.21 21.39
N HIS A 138 -1.91 16.99 20.89
CA HIS A 138 -3.23 17.15 21.52
C HIS A 138 -4.17 15.95 21.31
N VAL A 139 -4.21 15.38 20.10
CA VAL A 139 -5.20 14.34 19.75
C VAL A 139 -4.66 12.91 19.91
N LEU A 140 -3.35 12.71 19.77
CA LEU A 140 -2.68 11.40 19.79
C LEU A 140 -1.47 11.38 20.76
N PRO A 141 -1.65 11.69 22.07
CA PRO A 141 -0.55 11.88 23.01
C PRO A 141 0.33 10.62 23.21
N GLU A 142 -0.26 9.43 23.08
CA GLU A 142 0.45 8.14 23.24
C GLU A 142 1.09 7.64 21.93
N THR A 143 0.80 8.26 20.79
CA THR A 143 1.36 7.86 19.49
C THR A 143 2.75 8.47 19.32
N ARG A 144 3.75 7.65 18.97
CA ARG A 144 5.10 8.15 18.69
C ARG A 144 5.12 9.02 17.44
N HIS A 145 5.36 10.31 17.61
CA HIS A 145 5.48 11.25 16.52
C HIS A 145 6.89 11.25 15.90
N ARG A 146 6.94 11.25 14.56
CA ARG A 146 8.12 11.43 13.73
C ARG A 146 7.92 12.55 12.70
N LEU A 147 8.93 13.39 12.53
CA LEU A 147 8.98 14.36 11.43
C LEU A 147 9.55 13.68 10.18
N CYS A 148 8.98 14.02 9.02
CA CYS A 148 9.34 13.43 7.74
C CYS A 148 10.74 13.89 7.33
N LYS A 149 11.67 12.94 7.32
CA LYS A 149 13.08 13.14 6.96
C LYS A 149 13.24 13.83 5.61
N TRP A 150 12.50 13.44 4.56
CA TRP A 150 12.48 14.17 3.28
C TRP A 150 12.18 15.67 3.42
N SER A 151 11.18 16.02 4.23
CA SER A 151 10.78 17.41 4.44
C SER A 151 11.87 18.20 5.17
N ILE A 152 12.59 17.59 6.11
CA ILE A 152 13.79 18.17 6.75
C ILE A 152 14.95 18.31 5.76
N ILE A 153 15.23 17.32 4.92
CA ILE A 153 16.30 17.40 3.90
C ILE A 153 16.00 18.53 2.91
N ARG A 154 14.77 18.61 2.41
CA ARG A 154 14.31 19.68 1.51
C ARG A 154 14.45 21.04 2.18
N GLU A 155 13.92 21.21 3.40
CA GLU A 155 13.98 22.50 4.10
C GLU A 155 15.44 22.88 4.39
N THR A 156 16.29 21.92 4.77
CA THR A 156 17.74 22.14 4.96
C THR A 156 18.41 22.62 3.69
N LYS A 157 18.08 22.01 2.54
CA LYS A 157 18.59 22.41 1.22
C LYS A 157 18.11 23.80 0.79
N GLU A 158 16.86 24.16 1.09
CA GLU A 158 16.30 25.49 0.84
C GLU A 158 16.96 26.56 1.74
N LYS A 159 17.04 26.34 3.05
CA LYS A 159 17.64 27.27 4.03
C LYS A 159 19.15 27.45 3.83
N LEU A 160 19.85 26.38 3.47
CA LEU A 160 21.31 26.35 3.30
C LEU A 160 21.73 26.29 1.82
N THR A 161 20.90 26.82 0.90
CA THR A 161 21.17 26.82 -0.55
C THR A 161 22.58 27.34 -0.88
N HIS A 162 23.07 28.36 -0.17
CA HIS A 162 24.42 28.89 -0.36
C HIS A 162 25.50 27.85 -0.03
N VAL A 163 25.39 27.13 1.11
CA VAL A 163 26.33 26.06 1.50
C VAL A 163 26.31 24.93 0.49
N CYS A 164 25.11 24.50 0.06
CA CYS A 164 24.94 23.44 -0.93
C CYS A 164 25.57 23.79 -2.30
N GLN A 165 25.57 25.08 -2.68
CA GLN A 165 26.20 25.57 -3.90
C GLN A 165 27.74 25.66 -3.78
N THR A 166 28.26 26.09 -2.62
CA THR A 166 29.70 26.15 -2.36
C THR A 166 30.32 24.77 -2.13
N HIS A 167 29.57 23.84 -1.55
CA HIS A 167 30.05 22.51 -1.14
C HIS A 167 29.14 21.39 -1.67
N PRO A 168 29.43 20.83 -2.86
CA PRO A 168 28.64 19.75 -3.45
C PRO A 168 28.54 18.46 -2.60
N THR A 169 29.44 18.25 -1.63
CA THR A 169 29.38 17.10 -0.72
C THR A 169 28.50 17.34 0.52
N PHE A 170 27.97 18.55 0.73
CA PHE A 170 27.21 18.89 1.93
C PHE A 170 26.00 17.97 2.15
N GLU A 171 25.21 17.72 1.09
CA GLU A 171 23.99 16.90 1.16
C GLU A 171 24.31 15.42 1.45
N THR A 172 25.40 14.89 0.89
CA THR A 172 25.81 13.49 1.15
C THR A 172 26.43 13.33 2.53
N GLU A 173 27.17 14.32 3.02
CA GLU A 173 27.76 14.29 4.37
C GLU A 173 26.73 14.52 5.47
N PHE A 174 25.75 15.42 5.25
CA PHE A 174 24.57 15.56 6.12
C PHE A 174 23.82 14.24 6.24
N MET A 175 23.53 13.60 5.10
CA MET A 175 22.86 12.31 5.07
C MET A 175 23.69 11.19 5.70
N LYS A 176 25.02 11.21 5.57
CA LYS A 176 25.90 10.28 6.28
C LYS A 176 25.84 10.48 7.79
N CYS A 177 25.93 11.72 8.27
CA CYS A 177 25.84 12.04 9.70
C CYS A 177 24.52 11.56 10.31
N VAL A 178 23.39 11.82 9.65
CA VAL A 178 22.05 11.47 10.13
C VAL A 178 21.80 9.96 10.13
N ASN A 179 22.26 9.23 9.11
CA ASN A 179 21.88 7.82 8.91
C ASN A 179 22.96 6.81 9.26
N GLY A 180 24.23 7.22 9.29
CA GLY A 180 25.38 6.35 9.54
C GLY A 180 25.82 6.29 11.00
N SER A 181 25.05 6.86 11.92
CA SER A 181 25.31 6.81 13.36
C SER A 181 24.51 5.69 14.01
N GLU A 182 25.19 4.75 14.66
CA GLU A 182 24.57 3.59 15.34
C GLU A 182 24.33 3.83 16.84
N ALA A 183 25.09 4.76 17.44
CA ALA A 183 24.96 5.20 18.83
C ALA A 183 24.61 6.70 18.93
N ILE A 184 24.03 7.11 20.06
CA ILE A 184 23.64 8.52 20.30
C ILE A 184 24.89 9.41 20.40
N GLU A 185 25.90 8.92 21.11
CA GLU A 185 27.19 9.58 21.33
C GLU A 185 27.96 9.74 20.02
N GLU A 186 27.83 8.75 19.13
CA GLU A 186 28.37 8.82 17.77
C GLU A 186 27.67 9.92 16.96
N PHE A 187 26.33 9.96 16.98
CA PHE A 187 25.56 11.00 16.29
C PHE A 187 25.92 12.40 16.80
N GLU A 188 26.00 12.61 18.12
CA GLU A 188 26.36 13.91 18.70
C GLU A 188 27.77 14.35 18.29
N SER A 189 28.72 13.42 18.26
CA SER A 189 30.09 13.67 17.79
C SER A 189 30.17 13.97 16.29
N GLN A 190 29.51 13.16 15.44
CA GLN A 190 29.46 13.37 14.00
C GLN A 190 28.75 14.68 13.65
N TRP A 191 27.64 15.01 14.32
CA TRP A 191 26.88 16.24 14.12
C TRP A 191 27.70 17.48 14.46
N LYS A 192 28.40 17.48 15.61
CA LYS A 192 29.30 18.57 15.99
C LYS A 192 30.42 18.76 14.95
N SER A 193 31.09 17.67 14.56
CA SER A 193 32.15 17.69 13.54
C SER A 193 31.66 18.22 12.19
N PHE A 194 30.43 17.85 11.79
CA PHE A 194 29.77 18.36 10.59
C PHE A 194 29.50 19.87 10.67
N LEU A 195 28.97 20.38 11.78
CA LEU A 195 28.74 21.83 11.96
C LEU A 195 30.06 22.63 11.93
N GLU A 196 31.09 22.16 12.62
CA GLU A 196 32.41 22.81 12.65
C GLU A 196 33.03 22.86 11.24
N ARG A 197 32.96 21.76 10.48
CA ARG A 197 33.54 21.66 9.14
C ARG A 197 32.93 22.65 8.12
N TYR A 198 31.65 22.97 8.26
CA TYR A 198 30.95 23.89 7.37
C TYR A 198 30.78 25.31 7.95
N TYR A 199 31.34 25.59 9.14
CA TYR A 199 31.20 26.86 9.86
C TYR A 199 29.73 27.22 10.19
N LEU A 200 28.95 26.21 10.62
CA LEU A 200 27.50 26.29 10.83
C LEU A 200 27.07 26.17 12.29
N THR A 201 28.00 26.19 13.25
CA THR A 201 27.73 26.03 14.69
C THR A 201 26.66 27.00 15.23
N ASP A 202 26.68 28.25 14.77
CA ASP A 202 25.75 29.31 15.20
C ASP A 202 24.51 29.45 14.30
N ASN A 203 24.24 28.47 13.42
CA ASN A 203 23.10 28.52 12.50
C ASN A 203 21.79 28.18 13.22
N GLU A 204 20.94 29.19 13.46
CA GLU A 204 19.66 29.07 14.16
C GLU A 204 18.75 27.94 13.64
N TYR A 205 18.69 27.75 12.31
CA TYR A 205 17.89 26.68 11.71
C TYR A 205 18.43 25.28 12.05
N LEU A 206 19.75 25.08 11.97
CA LEU A 206 20.38 23.81 12.34
C LEU A 206 20.28 23.52 13.83
N GLN A 207 20.36 24.54 14.69
CA GLN A 207 20.08 24.42 16.12
C GLN A 207 18.62 24.01 16.36
N SER A 208 17.67 24.61 15.63
CA SER A 208 16.24 24.26 15.71
C SER A 208 15.99 22.80 15.32
N ILE A 209 16.49 22.32 14.17
CA ILE A 209 16.26 20.91 13.79
C ILE A 209 17.04 19.94 14.68
N TYR A 210 18.20 20.32 15.23
CA TYR A 210 18.90 19.52 16.22
C TYR A 210 18.11 19.37 17.52
N SER A 211 17.44 20.43 18.00
CA SER A 211 16.55 20.32 19.18
C SER A 211 15.42 19.31 18.98
N ALA A 212 15.00 19.10 17.74
CA ALA A 212 13.99 18.12 17.35
C ALA A 212 14.55 16.71 17.04
N CYS A 213 15.85 16.45 17.19
CA CYS A 213 16.53 15.22 16.73
C CYS A 213 15.83 13.91 17.15
N ARG A 214 15.24 13.88 18.35
CA ARG A 214 14.49 12.74 18.91
C ARG A 214 13.21 12.38 18.13
N HIS A 215 12.81 13.20 17.16
CA HIS A 215 11.65 13.01 16.29
C HIS A 215 12.02 12.74 14.83
N TRP A 216 13.30 12.71 14.43
CA TRP A 216 13.64 12.50 13.01
C TRP A 216 14.97 11.80 12.72
N VAL A 217 15.93 11.81 13.65
CA VAL A 217 17.21 11.12 13.49
C VAL A 217 17.01 9.64 13.88
N PRO A 218 17.30 8.66 12.99
CA PRO A 218 16.97 7.26 13.18
C PRO A 218 17.39 6.66 14.53
N VAL A 219 18.56 7.03 15.07
CA VAL A 219 19.11 6.46 16.31
C VAL A 219 18.20 6.66 17.54
N PHE A 220 17.42 7.75 17.60
CA PHE A 220 16.49 8.02 18.70
C PHE A 220 15.08 7.43 18.51
N MET A 221 14.84 6.71 17.41
CA MET A 221 13.50 6.25 17.01
C MET A 221 13.36 4.73 16.92
N ARG A 222 14.47 3.99 17.08
CA ARG A 222 14.52 2.53 16.81
C ARG A 222 13.66 1.68 17.76
N GLU A 223 13.38 2.19 18.95
CA GLU A 223 12.53 1.55 19.97
C GLU A 223 11.04 1.50 19.59
N THR A 224 10.60 2.24 18.55
CA THR A 224 9.19 2.27 18.15
C THR A 224 9.00 1.75 16.73
N PHE A 225 7.91 1.00 16.54
CA PHE A 225 7.51 0.49 15.24
C PHE A 225 7.05 1.61 14.31
N PHE A 226 7.77 1.79 13.20
CA PHE A 226 7.38 2.66 12.09
C PHE A 226 7.02 1.89 10.82
N GLY A 227 7.26 0.57 10.77
CA GLY A 227 6.85 -0.28 9.66
C GLY A 227 7.52 0.04 8.32
N ASP A 228 8.63 0.77 8.34
CA ASP A 228 9.42 1.07 7.16
C ASP A 228 10.34 -0.10 6.82
N ILE A 229 10.22 -0.61 5.59
CA ILE A 229 11.21 -1.53 5.03
C ILE A 229 12.37 -0.69 4.48
N LEU A 230 13.37 -0.44 5.31
CA LEU A 230 14.61 0.23 4.93
C LEU A 230 15.28 -0.50 3.75
N SER A 231 15.22 0.09 2.56
CA SER A 231 15.99 -0.34 1.39
C SER A 231 17.06 0.68 1.09
N ASP A 232 18.27 0.22 0.75
CA ASP A 232 19.45 1.08 0.53
C ASP A 232 19.30 1.99 -0.71
N GLN A 233 18.22 1.81 -1.48
CA GLN A 233 17.83 2.60 -2.65
C GLN A 233 16.74 3.64 -2.35
N ASP A 234 16.04 3.55 -1.20
CA ASP A 234 15.01 4.52 -0.80
C ASP A 234 15.66 5.77 -0.20
N ASN A 235 16.38 6.51 -1.03
CA ASN A 235 16.84 7.85 -0.73
C ASN A 235 15.65 8.84 -0.80
N ASP A 236 14.66 8.59 0.05
CA ASP A 236 13.50 9.42 0.37
C ASP A 236 12.84 10.08 -0.86
N THR A 237 12.66 9.34 -1.95
CA THR A 237 11.85 9.84 -3.07
C THR A 237 10.45 10.07 -2.54
N LYS A 238 9.80 11.20 -2.88
CA LYS A 238 8.44 11.56 -2.42
C LYS A 238 7.40 10.52 -2.87
N ASN A 239 7.34 9.38 -2.17
CA ASN A 239 6.51 8.23 -2.49
C ASN A 239 5.13 8.40 -1.82
N THR A 240 4.54 9.56 -2.03
CA THR A 240 3.21 9.92 -1.54
C THR A 240 2.18 9.27 -2.44
N PHE A 241 1.09 8.76 -1.88
CA PHE A 241 0.09 7.94 -2.62
C PHE A 241 -0.40 8.61 -3.91
N PHE A 242 -0.52 9.94 -3.93
CA PHE A 242 -0.95 10.74 -5.08
C PHE A 242 0.18 11.45 -5.85
N ASN A 243 1.45 11.02 -5.71
CA ASN A 243 2.56 11.58 -6.48
C ASN A 243 2.32 11.38 -7.99
N GLY A 244 2.41 12.47 -8.77
CA GLY A 244 2.08 12.47 -10.21
C GLY A 244 0.59 12.42 -10.55
N TYR A 245 -0.32 12.43 -9.55
CA TYR A 245 -1.78 12.46 -9.76
C TYR A 245 -2.41 13.80 -9.37
N VAL A 246 -1.91 14.43 -8.31
CA VAL A 246 -2.44 15.70 -7.77
C VAL A 246 -1.32 16.69 -7.57
N ASP A 247 -1.53 17.89 -8.12
CA ASP A 247 -0.60 19.02 -8.05
C ASP A 247 -1.35 20.37 -8.03
N ALA A 248 -0.60 21.48 -8.00
CA ALA A 248 -1.17 22.84 -7.99
C ALA A 248 -1.90 23.23 -9.30
N SER A 249 -1.78 22.44 -10.37
CA SER A 249 -2.57 22.61 -11.61
C SER A 249 -3.91 21.87 -11.57
N THR A 250 -4.00 20.83 -10.75
CA THR A 250 -5.16 19.94 -10.62
C THR A 250 -6.33 20.68 -9.99
N SER A 251 -7.37 20.99 -10.76
CA SER A 251 -8.58 21.64 -10.24
C SER A 251 -9.33 20.74 -9.25
N ILE A 252 -10.12 21.32 -8.34
CA ILE A 252 -10.94 20.55 -7.38
C ILE A 252 -11.93 19.62 -8.10
N GLN A 253 -12.41 19.99 -9.29
CA GLN A 253 -13.25 19.12 -10.12
C GLN A 253 -12.48 17.93 -10.70
N LEU A 254 -11.20 18.12 -11.06
CA LEU A 254 -10.34 17.04 -11.55
C LEU A 254 -9.81 16.14 -10.41
N LEU A 255 -9.71 16.68 -9.19
CA LEU A 255 -9.21 15.99 -7.99
C LEU A 255 -9.89 14.64 -7.76
N ILE A 256 -11.23 14.59 -7.81
CA ILE A 256 -11.99 13.35 -7.60
C ILE A 256 -11.64 12.29 -8.66
N LYS A 257 -11.52 12.69 -9.92
CA LYS A 257 -11.13 11.78 -11.01
C LYS A 257 -9.70 11.25 -10.85
N GLN A 258 -8.78 12.07 -10.36
CA GLN A 258 -7.41 11.64 -10.06
C GLN A 258 -7.34 10.76 -8.81
N TYR A 259 -8.19 11.04 -7.81
CA TYR A 259 -8.35 10.23 -6.60
C TYR A 259 -8.78 8.80 -6.96
N GLU A 260 -9.87 8.65 -7.71
CA GLU A 260 -10.37 7.32 -8.14
C GLU A 260 -9.36 6.57 -9.03
N LYS A 261 -8.65 7.30 -9.90
CA LYS A 261 -7.59 6.73 -10.73
C LYS A 261 -6.41 6.22 -9.90
N ALA A 262 -5.97 6.97 -8.90
CA ALA A 262 -4.88 6.56 -8.01
C ALA A 262 -5.28 5.33 -7.16
N LEU A 263 -6.49 5.33 -6.59
CA LEU A 263 -7.05 4.17 -5.89
C LEU A 263 -7.02 2.91 -6.76
N THR A 264 -7.52 3.02 -8.01
CA THR A 264 -7.58 1.89 -8.96
C THR A 264 -6.19 1.34 -9.25
N ILE A 265 -5.22 2.20 -9.55
CA ILE A 265 -3.84 1.77 -9.88
C ILE A 265 -3.13 1.14 -8.68
N TRP A 266 -3.30 1.67 -7.47
CA TRP A 266 -2.71 1.06 -6.28
C TRP A 266 -3.38 -0.29 -5.93
N HIS A 267 -4.70 -0.42 -6.12
CA HIS A 267 -5.39 -1.69 -5.96
C HIS A 267 -4.93 -2.75 -6.99
N GLU A 268 -4.74 -2.36 -8.25
CA GLU A 268 -4.18 -3.24 -9.29
C GLU A 268 -2.75 -3.70 -8.97
N LYS A 269 -1.91 -2.79 -8.45
CA LYS A 269 -0.54 -3.11 -7.99
C LYS A 269 -0.52 -4.05 -6.78
N GLU A 270 -1.44 -3.89 -5.84
CA GLU A 270 -1.59 -4.78 -4.69
C GLU A 270 -2.05 -6.16 -5.15
N LEU A 271 -3.12 -6.24 -5.96
CA LEU A 271 -3.64 -7.50 -6.49
C LEU A 271 -2.59 -8.25 -7.31
N LYS A 272 -1.77 -7.55 -8.10
CA LYS A 272 -0.64 -8.16 -8.81
C LYS A 272 0.40 -8.71 -7.81
N ALA A 273 0.76 -7.96 -6.77
CA ALA A 273 1.74 -8.40 -5.79
C ALA A 273 1.25 -9.58 -4.93
N ASP A 274 -0.06 -9.66 -4.64
CA ASP A 274 -0.71 -10.82 -4.03
C ASP A 274 -0.59 -12.06 -4.93
N LEU A 275 -0.91 -11.92 -6.22
CA LEU A 275 -0.77 -13.00 -7.20
C LEU A 275 0.69 -13.44 -7.37
N ASP A 276 1.63 -12.50 -7.48
CA ASP A 276 3.06 -12.78 -7.62
C ASP A 276 3.64 -13.45 -6.35
N SER A 277 3.12 -13.11 -5.16
CA SER A 277 3.57 -13.72 -3.89
C SER A 277 2.96 -15.10 -3.64
N THR A 278 1.73 -15.33 -4.08
CA THR A 278 1.01 -16.60 -3.86
C THR A 278 1.35 -17.66 -4.91
N ASN A 279 1.46 -17.27 -6.18
CA ASN A 279 1.59 -18.22 -7.29
C ASN A 279 3.03 -18.50 -7.73
N THR A 280 4.02 -17.75 -7.24
CA THR A 280 5.43 -17.95 -7.62
C THR A 280 6.31 -18.06 -6.40
N THR A 281 7.04 -19.18 -6.28
CA THR A 281 8.06 -19.35 -5.23
C THR A 281 9.22 -18.37 -5.47
N PRO A 282 9.74 -17.67 -4.45
CA PRO A 282 10.94 -16.85 -4.62
C PRO A 282 12.20 -17.73 -4.72
N VAL A 283 13.23 -17.24 -5.41
CA VAL A 283 14.50 -17.94 -5.54
C VAL A 283 15.25 -17.85 -4.21
N LEU A 284 15.60 -19.00 -3.63
CA LEU A 284 16.39 -19.07 -2.40
C LEU A 284 17.88 -18.85 -2.72
N LYS A 285 18.59 -18.11 -1.86
CA LYS A 285 20.05 -17.88 -1.94
C LYS A 285 20.84 -18.88 -1.10
N THR A 286 20.21 -19.56 -0.14
CA THR A 286 20.83 -20.57 0.73
C THR A 286 19.95 -21.83 0.83
N PRO A 287 20.50 -22.98 1.27
CA PRO A 287 19.71 -24.17 1.59
C PRO A 287 19.04 -24.10 2.99
N SER A 288 18.98 -22.93 3.63
CA SER A 288 18.49 -22.78 5.01
C SER A 288 17.00 -23.13 5.15
N PRO A 289 16.59 -23.98 6.11
CA PRO A 289 15.18 -24.23 6.39
C PRO A 289 14.42 -22.95 6.81
N MET A 290 15.11 -22.02 7.48
CA MET A 290 14.55 -20.72 7.88
C MET A 290 14.23 -19.84 6.67
N GLU A 291 15.07 -19.87 5.64
CA GLU A 291 14.82 -19.14 4.39
C GLU A 291 13.59 -19.73 3.67
N LYS A 292 13.52 -21.06 3.59
CA LYS A 292 12.36 -21.75 3.00
C LYS A 292 11.06 -21.50 3.78
N GLN A 293 11.12 -21.40 5.11
CA GLN A 293 9.98 -21.02 5.93
C GLN A 293 9.54 -19.58 5.64
N ALA A 294 10.48 -18.62 5.67
CA ALA A 294 10.19 -17.22 5.39
C ALA A 294 9.61 -17.01 3.98
N ALA A 295 10.13 -17.73 2.97
CA ALA A 295 9.65 -17.72 1.59
C ALA A 295 8.18 -18.16 1.43
N ASN A 296 7.66 -18.99 2.36
CA ASN A 296 6.28 -19.47 2.33
C ASN A 296 5.33 -18.61 3.19
N LEU A 297 5.85 -17.70 4.01
CA LEU A 297 5.06 -16.90 4.96
C LEU A 297 4.98 -15.43 4.55
N TYR A 298 6.11 -14.84 4.16
CA TYR A 298 6.20 -13.43 3.82
C TYR A 298 5.77 -13.14 2.38
N THR A 299 5.27 -11.92 2.16
CA THR A 299 5.10 -11.40 0.80
C THR A 299 6.44 -11.30 0.07
N ARG A 300 6.42 -11.30 -1.26
CA ARG A 300 7.63 -11.32 -2.09
C ARG A 300 8.63 -10.19 -1.77
N LYS A 301 8.15 -8.96 -1.51
CA LYS A 301 9.04 -7.82 -1.18
C LYS A 301 9.64 -7.95 0.24
N VAL A 302 8.84 -8.35 1.23
CA VAL A 302 9.33 -8.60 2.59
C VAL A 302 10.35 -9.75 2.59
N PHE A 303 10.06 -10.85 1.88
CA PHE A 303 10.96 -11.99 1.79
C PHE A 303 12.32 -11.59 1.21
N ILE A 304 12.37 -10.75 0.18
CA ILE A 304 13.63 -10.27 -0.40
C ILE A 304 14.45 -9.51 0.65
N LYS A 305 13.84 -8.61 1.45
CA LYS A 305 14.56 -7.91 2.53
C LYS A 305 15.03 -8.86 3.62
N PHE A 306 14.20 -9.81 4.05
CA PHE A 306 14.60 -10.85 5.01
C PHE A 306 15.78 -11.69 4.47
N GLN A 307 15.76 -12.03 3.19
CA GLN A 307 16.82 -12.80 2.53
C GLN A 307 18.14 -12.00 2.44
N GLU A 308 18.08 -10.68 2.23
CA GLU A 308 19.26 -9.81 2.31
C GLU A 308 19.89 -9.87 3.70
N GLU A 309 19.11 -9.66 4.77
CA GLU A 309 19.58 -9.77 6.15
C GLU A 309 20.12 -11.18 6.49
N LEU A 310 19.50 -12.24 5.95
CA LEU A 310 19.97 -13.62 6.16
C LEU A 310 21.29 -13.91 5.45
N VAL A 311 21.49 -13.42 4.22
CA VAL A 311 22.75 -13.59 3.49
C VAL A 311 23.89 -12.82 4.14
N GLU A 312 23.60 -11.64 4.68
CA GLU A 312 24.58 -10.82 5.41
C GLU A 312 25.14 -11.52 6.67
N THR A 313 24.47 -12.53 7.22
CA THR A 313 25.02 -13.38 8.31
C THR A 313 26.31 -14.13 7.93
N LEU A 314 26.61 -14.26 6.62
CA LEU A 314 27.86 -14.83 6.14
C LEU A 314 29.06 -13.91 6.40
N ALA A 315 28.85 -12.60 6.42
CA ALA A 315 29.88 -11.58 6.65
C ALA A 315 29.92 -11.06 8.10
N ASN A 316 28.93 -11.43 8.93
CA ASN A 316 28.70 -10.92 10.28
C ASN A 316 28.78 -12.05 11.33
N PRO A 317 29.96 -12.58 11.68
CA PRO A 317 30.11 -13.63 12.69
C PRO A 317 29.64 -13.19 14.09
N ALA A 318 29.02 -14.12 14.83
CA ALA A 318 28.60 -13.92 16.21
C ALA A 318 29.60 -14.51 17.20
N THR A 319 30.28 -13.65 17.96
CA THR A 319 31.26 -14.02 19.00
C THR A 319 30.60 -13.97 20.37
N LYS A 320 30.67 -15.04 21.16
CA LYS A 320 30.14 -15.07 22.52
C LYS A 320 31.03 -14.23 23.44
N ILE A 321 30.45 -13.31 24.22
CA ILE A 321 31.17 -12.41 25.14
C ILE A 321 30.77 -12.59 26.62
N ASP A 322 29.55 -13.03 26.91
CA ASP A 322 29.07 -13.32 28.28
C ASP A 322 28.06 -14.47 28.29
N GLU A 323 27.90 -15.12 29.44
CA GLU A 323 26.84 -16.09 29.70
C GLU A 323 26.35 -16.00 31.14
N SER A 324 25.16 -15.43 31.29
CA SER A 324 24.49 -15.18 32.55
C SER A 324 23.23 -16.06 32.66
N GLY A 325 23.44 -17.31 33.10
CA GLY A 325 22.36 -18.28 33.27
C GLY A 325 21.78 -18.77 31.94
N THR A 326 20.49 -18.49 31.70
CA THR A 326 19.80 -18.84 30.45
C THR A 326 20.11 -17.89 29.28
N ILE A 327 20.70 -16.72 29.58
CA ILE A 327 21.01 -15.66 28.61
C ILE A 327 22.48 -15.77 28.20
N THR A 328 22.74 -15.98 26.91
CA THR A 328 24.08 -15.80 26.33
C THR A 328 24.13 -14.45 25.63
N THR A 329 25.17 -13.64 25.87
CA THR A 329 25.39 -12.38 25.16
C THR A 329 26.44 -12.55 24.07
N TYR A 330 26.10 -12.07 22.87
CA TYR A 330 26.92 -12.13 21.67
C TYR A 330 27.28 -10.73 21.18
N HIS A 331 28.50 -10.61 20.66
CA HIS A 331 29.02 -9.49 19.89
C HIS A 331 28.99 -9.89 18.41
N VAL A 332 28.27 -9.14 17.58
CA VAL A 332 28.13 -9.42 16.14
C VAL A 332 28.64 -8.20 15.36
N ALA A 333 29.64 -8.42 14.52
CA ALA A 333 30.25 -7.38 13.71
C ALA A 333 30.58 -7.92 12.32
N LYS A 334 30.60 -7.04 11.32
CA LYS A 334 31.06 -7.39 9.97
C LYS A 334 32.59 -7.51 9.95
N PHE A 335 33.13 -8.43 9.14
CA PHE A 335 34.57 -8.62 9.02
C PHE A 335 35.31 -7.31 8.69
N GLY A 336 36.23 -6.89 9.57
CA GLY A 336 36.99 -5.64 9.44
C GLY A 336 36.30 -4.39 10.01
N GLU A 337 35.06 -4.51 10.50
CA GLU A 337 34.21 -3.41 10.96
C GLU A 337 33.82 -3.60 12.45
N GLU A 338 34.77 -4.00 13.30
CA GLU A 338 34.54 -4.27 14.73
C GLU A 338 34.02 -3.06 15.52
N HIS A 339 34.23 -1.84 15.03
CA HIS A 339 33.70 -0.61 15.62
C HIS A 339 32.19 -0.41 15.37
N MET A 340 31.61 -1.12 14.39
CA MET A 340 30.17 -1.10 14.06
C MET A 340 29.43 -2.30 14.66
N ALA A 341 29.94 -2.85 15.76
CA ALA A 341 29.41 -4.07 16.35
C ALA A 341 28.11 -3.86 17.13
N HIS A 342 27.20 -4.83 17.00
CA HIS A 342 25.97 -4.88 17.79
C HIS A 342 25.99 -6.00 18.82
N THR A 343 25.37 -5.73 19.96
CA THR A 343 25.21 -6.71 21.04
C THR A 343 23.86 -7.40 20.89
N VAL A 344 23.87 -8.74 20.94
CA VAL A 344 22.66 -9.58 20.90
C VAL A 344 22.59 -10.42 22.17
N ARG A 345 21.53 -10.23 22.95
CA ARG A 345 21.23 -11.05 24.15
C ARG A 345 20.25 -12.14 23.72
N PHE A 346 20.63 -13.42 23.87
CA PHE A 346 19.82 -14.56 23.46
C PHE A 346 19.45 -15.45 24.64
N ASN A 347 18.15 -15.63 24.87
CA ASN A 347 17.60 -16.58 25.83
C ASN A 347 17.45 -17.96 25.16
N THR A 348 18.23 -18.91 25.65
CA THR A 348 18.28 -20.29 25.14
C THR A 348 16.99 -21.08 25.33
N PHE A 349 16.16 -20.73 26.32
CA PHE A 349 14.92 -21.46 26.65
C PHE A 349 13.72 -20.96 25.85
N GLU A 350 13.56 -19.64 25.73
CA GLU A 350 12.46 -18.99 24.99
C GLU A 350 12.72 -18.85 23.49
N LEU A 351 13.97 -19.08 23.05
CA LEU A 351 14.45 -18.75 21.71
C LEU A 351 14.25 -17.26 21.34
N THR A 352 14.22 -16.39 22.34
CA THR A 352 14.14 -14.93 22.20
C THR A 352 15.53 -14.32 22.12
N ALA A 353 15.67 -13.31 21.27
CA ALA A 353 16.86 -12.52 21.05
C ALA A 353 16.51 -11.02 20.99
N ASN A 354 17.24 -10.20 21.72
CA ASN A 354 17.17 -8.74 21.63
C ASN A 354 18.51 -8.20 21.12
N CYS A 355 18.49 -7.29 20.16
CA CYS A 355 19.68 -6.73 19.52
C CYS A 355 19.74 -5.22 19.72
N SER A 356 20.93 -4.68 20.00
CA SER A 356 21.13 -3.24 20.18
C SER A 356 20.84 -2.40 18.92
N CYS A 357 20.76 -3.01 17.73
CA CYS A 357 20.35 -2.28 16.52
C CYS A 357 18.83 -2.00 16.45
N LEU A 358 18.00 -2.69 17.26
CA LEU A 358 16.54 -2.50 17.36
C LEU A 358 15.77 -2.53 16.01
N MET A 359 16.33 -3.16 14.98
CA MET A 359 15.76 -3.19 13.63
C MET A 359 14.41 -3.92 13.58
N PHE A 360 14.21 -4.94 14.43
CA PHE A 360 12.96 -5.69 14.48
C PHE A 360 11.85 -4.84 15.12
N GLU A 361 12.18 -4.15 16.19
CA GLU A 361 11.32 -3.20 16.90
C GLU A 361 10.90 -2.04 15.97
N PHE A 362 11.82 -1.53 15.14
CA PHE A 362 11.57 -0.44 14.19
C PHE A 362 10.78 -0.86 12.93
N SER A 363 11.17 -1.96 12.29
CA SER A 363 10.68 -2.37 10.95
C SER A 363 9.81 -3.63 10.93
N GLY A 364 9.85 -4.44 11.98
CA GLY A 364 9.22 -5.76 12.02
C GLY A 364 9.95 -6.85 11.22
N ILE A 365 11.16 -6.56 10.73
CA ILE A 365 12.03 -7.53 10.04
C ILE A 365 13.26 -7.77 10.91
N ILE A 366 13.56 -9.05 11.14
CA ILE A 366 14.68 -9.48 11.97
C ILE A 366 16.02 -9.17 11.29
N CYS A 367 16.95 -8.57 12.03
CA CYS A 367 18.26 -8.17 11.49
C CYS A 367 19.24 -9.32 11.32
N ARG A 368 20.23 -9.11 10.45
CA ARG A 368 21.43 -9.94 10.32
C ARG A 368 22.08 -10.32 11.65
N HIS A 369 22.11 -9.42 12.64
CA HIS A 369 22.76 -9.69 13.93
C HIS A 369 22.08 -10.81 14.72
N VAL A 370 20.75 -10.80 14.82
CA VAL A 370 20.00 -11.88 15.47
C VAL A 370 20.08 -13.15 14.64
N LEU A 371 19.97 -13.05 13.30
CA LEU A 371 20.09 -14.20 12.41
C LEU A 371 21.46 -14.88 12.51
N SER A 372 22.55 -14.13 12.72
CA SER A 372 23.89 -14.68 12.98
C SER A 372 23.96 -15.45 14.29
N VAL A 373 23.29 -14.99 15.36
CA VAL A 373 23.20 -15.73 16.62
C VAL A 373 22.35 -16.98 16.48
N PHE A 374 21.20 -16.89 15.80
CA PHE A 374 20.36 -18.04 15.46
C PHE A 374 21.14 -19.10 14.68
N ARG A 375 21.92 -18.69 13.68
CA ARG A 375 22.85 -19.56 12.94
C ARG A 375 23.89 -20.20 13.85
N ALA A 376 24.53 -19.43 14.74
CA ALA A 376 25.52 -19.95 15.69
C ALA A 376 24.93 -20.90 16.75
N LYS A 377 23.64 -20.77 17.08
CA LYS A 377 22.89 -21.63 18.00
C LYS A 377 22.10 -22.75 17.32
N ASN A 378 22.23 -22.93 15.99
CA ASN A 378 21.48 -23.90 15.18
C ASN A 378 19.94 -23.78 15.27
N VAL A 379 19.42 -22.57 15.43
CA VAL A 379 17.98 -22.28 15.31
C VAL A 379 17.60 -22.38 13.82
N LEU A 380 16.96 -23.48 13.43
CA LEU A 380 16.71 -23.81 12.01
C LEU A 380 15.47 -23.13 11.41
N THR A 381 14.56 -22.62 12.24
CA THR A 381 13.31 -21.98 11.83
C THR A 381 13.11 -20.69 12.61
N LEU A 382 12.53 -19.68 11.98
CA LEU A 382 12.25 -18.39 12.58
C LEU A 382 11.17 -18.57 13.66
N PRO A 383 11.42 -18.22 14.93
CA PRO A 383 10.42 -18.29 15.98
C PRO A 383 9.23 -17.35 15.70
N SER A 384 8.03 -17.74 16.11
CA SER A 384 6.78 -17.08 15.72
C SER A 384 6.68 -15.61 16.16
N GLN A 385 7.32 -15.24 17.28
CA GLN A 385 7.40 -13.86 17.75
C GLN A 385 8.14 -12.91 16.79
N TYR A 386 8.97 -13.44 15.88
CA TYR A 386 9.66 -12.67 14.85
C TYR A 386 8.92 -12.62 13.51
N ILE A 387 7.69 -13.13 13.45
CA ILE A 387 6.86 -13.19 12.24
C ILE A 387 5.66 -12.26 12.41
N LEU A 388 5.83 -10.98 12.09
CA LEU A 388 4.72 -10.03 12.17
C LEU A 388 3.66 -10.34 11.11
N LYS A 389 2.42 -10.56 11.55
CA LYS A 389 1.27 -10.89 10.67
C LYS A 389 1.13 -9.91 9.50
N ARG A 390 1.33 -8.61 9.73
CA ARG A 390 1.24 -7.54 8.73
C ARG A 390 2.14 -7.74 7.51
N TRP A 391 3.22 -8.50 7.64
CA TRP A 391 4.19 -8.77 6.58
C TRP A 391 3.98 -10.11 5.86
N THR A 392 2.97 -10.88 6.28
CA THR A 392 2.67 -12.19 5.71
C THR A 392 1.71 -12.12 4.52
N ILE A 393 1.71 -13.15 3.68
CA ILE A 393 0.69 -13.34 2.62
C ILE A 393 -0.73 -13.37 3.23
N ASN A 394 -0.84 -13.83 4.48
CA ASN A 394 -2.09 -13.91 5.24
C ASN A 394 -2.41 -12.67 6.10
N ALA A 395 -1.80 -11.50 5.83
CA ALA A 395 -2.02 -10.29 6.62
C ALA A 395 -3.50 -9.91 6.75
N LYS A 396 -4.28 -10.04 5.66
CA LYS A 396 -5.73 -9.75 5.61
C LYS A 396 -6.62 -10.94 6.02
N THR A 397 -6.04 -12.08 6.37
CA THR A 397 -6.78 -13.32 6.70
C THR A 397 -7.01 -13.41 8.22
N GLY A 398 -8.27 -13.59 8.63
CA GLY A 398 -8.62 -13.93 10.02
C GLY A 398 -8.45 -12.79 11.03
N SER A 399 -9.25 -11.73 10.91
CA SER A 399 -9.63 -10.89 12.06
C SER A 399 -10.66 -11.65 12.92
N GLY A 400 -10.19 -12.70 13.59
CA GLY A 400 -10.99 -13.62 14.39
C GLY A 400 -11.14 -13.19 15.86
N SER A 401 -11.45 -11.92 16.10
CA SER A 401 -11.85 -11.37 17.40
C SER A 401 -12.64 -10.08 17.16
N THR A 402 -13.75 -9.89 17.88
CA THR A 402 -14.71 -8.76 17.73
C THR A 402 -15.28 -8.54 16.31
N VAL A 403 -15.75 -9.62 15.67
CA VAL A 403 -16.74 -9.55 14.56
C VAL A 403 -18.19 -9.61 15.10
N GLU A 404 -18.36 -9.91 16.39
CA GLU A 404 -19.69 -10.12 17.00
C GLU A 404 -20.43 -8.84 17.44
N GLU A 405 -19.76 -7.67 17.46
CA GLU A 405 -20.34 -6.43 18.00
C GLU A 405 -20.66 -5.36 16.93
N LEU A 406 -20.37 -5.65 15.65
CA LEU A 406 -20.78 -4.81 14.50
C LEU A 406 -21.72 -5.54 13.53
N ARG A 407 -22.34 -6.64 13.97
CA ARG A 407 -23.56 -7.19 13.37
C ARG A 407 -24.77 -6.36 13.78
N LEU A 408 -24.77 -5.07 13.42
CA LEU A 408 -26.02 -4.35 13.26
C LEU A 408 -26.78 -5.01 12.11
N GLU A 409 -28.02 -5.39 12.38
CA GLU A 409 -28.90 -6.08 11.46
C GLU A 409 -29.18 -5.20 10.22
N LEU A 410 -28.40 -5.38 9.14
CA LEU A 410 -28.83 -4.91 7.83
C LEU A 410 -29.77 -5.94 7.21
N PRO A 411 -31.02 -5.56 6.90
CA PRO A 411 -31.90 -6.42 6.11
C PRO A 411 -31.25 -6.74 4.77
N SER A 412 -31.36 -7.99 4.33
CA SER A 412 -30.89 -8.40 3.01
C SER A 412 -31.73 -7.74 1.91
N ASN A 413 -31.36 -6.54 1.46
CA ASN A 413 -31.66 -6.00 0.13
C ASN A 413 -30.89 -4.71 -0.20
N SER A 414 -30.52 -4.58 -1.47
CA SER A 414 -29.98 -3.42 -2.20
C SER A 414 -28.46 -3.10 -2.12
N GLN A 415 -27.82 -3.30 -3.28
CA GLN A 415 -26.59 -2.66 -3.77
C GLN A 415 -25.28 -2.71 -2.97
N GLU A 416 -24.69 -3.90 -2.92
CA GLU A 416 -23.22 -4.03 -2.92
C GLU A 416 -22.61 -3.43 -4.19
N SER A 417 -21.52 -2.66 -4.07
CA SER A 417 -20.77 -2.13 -5.21
C SER A 417 -20.25 -3.26 -6.13
N LEU A 418 -20.00 -2.96 -7.41
CA LEU A 418 -19.49 -3.96 -8.36
C LEU A 418 -18.16 -4.57 -7.86
N THR A 419 -17.29 -3.73 -7.31
CA THR A 419 -15.99 -4.10 -6.73
C THR A 419 -16.14 -5.01 -5.51
N MET A 420 -17.08 -4.71 -4.59
CA MET A 420 -17.35 -5.55 -3.43
C MET A 420 -17.86 -6.95 -3.83
N ARG A 421 -18.81 -7.01 -4.78
CA ARG A 421 -19.29 -8.28 -5.34
C ARG A 421 -18.19 -9.07 -6.02
N GLN A 422 -17.33 -8.42 -6.80
CA GLN A 422 -16.19 -9.08 -7.44
C GLN A 422 -15.18 -9.61 -6.43
N ASN A 423 -14.86 -8.85 -5.38
CA ASN A 423 -13.89 -9.26 -4.36
C ASN A 423 -14.43 -10.41 -3.50
N SER A 424 -15.70 -10.34 -3.08
CA SER A 424 -16.39 -11.43 -2.36
C SER A 424 -16.40 -12.73 -3.19
N LEU A 425 -16.82 -12.66 -4.46
CA LEU A 425 -16.83 -13.81 -5.36
C LEU A 425 -15.41 -14.36 -5.64
N ARG A 426 -14.39 -13.51 -5.76
CA ARG A 426 -12.99 -13.94 -5.92
C ARG A 426 -12.48 -14.67 -4.68
N GLN A 427 -12.71 -14.13 -3.49
CA GLN A 427 -12.25 -14.75 -2.24
C GLN A 427 -12.89 -16.12 -2.02
N GLU A 428 -14.18 -16.27 -2.32
CA GLU A 428 -14.86 -17.57 -2.20
C GLU A 428 -14.44 -18.54 -3.30
N ALA A 429 -14.20 -18.06 -4.53
CA ALA A 429 -13.65 -18.87 -5.62
C ALA A 429 -12.24 -19.40 -5.30
N ILE A 430 -11.38 -18.62 -4.64
CA ILE A 430 -10.04 -19.06 -4.22
C ILE A 430 -10.14 -20.24 -3.25
N LYS A 431 -10.90 -20.11 -2.15
CA LYS A 431 -11.14 -21.21 -1.20
C LYS A 431 -11.68 -22.47 -1.90
N PHE A 432 -12.62 -22.27 -2.83
CA PHE A 432 -13.24 -23.36 -3.58
C PHE A 432 -12.25 -24.08 -4.51
N VAL A 433 -11.33 -23.33 -5.13
CA VAL A 433 -10.24 -23.89 -5.94
C VAL A 433 -9.22 -24.62 -5.08
N GLU A 434 -8.85 -24.07 -3.92
CA GLU A 434 -7.93 -24.71 -2.96
C GLU A 434 -8.49 -26.05 -2.44
N GLU A 435 -9.78 -26.12 -2.11
CA GLU A 435 -10.44 -27.36 -1.69
C GLU A 435 -10.57 -28.37 -2.85
N GLY A 436 -10.94 -27.87 -4.04
CA GLY A 436 -11.06 -28.66 -5.26
C GLY A 436 -9.74 -29.27 -5.72
N ALA A 437 -8.61 -28.59 -5.52
CA ALA A 437 -7.29 -29.05 -5.96
C ALA A 437 -6.71 -30.22 -5.14
N LYS A 438 -7.27 -30.54 -3.96
CA LYS A 438 -6.70 -31.55 -3.04
C LYS A 438 -6.75 -32.99 -3.55
N SER A 439 -7.64 -33.30 -4.49
CA SER A 439 -7.69 -34.63 -5.12
C SER A 439 -8.38 -34.59 -6.49
N ILE A 440 -8.11 -35.57 -7.34
CA ILE A 440 -8.79 -35.70 -8.65
C ILE A 440 -10.32 -35.86 -8.50
N HIS A 441 -10.78 -36.44 -7.39
CA HIS A 441 -12.20 -36.56 -7.09
C HIS A 441 -12.81 -35.19 -6.74
N HIS A 442 -12.17 -34.44 -5.84
CA HIS A 442 -12.61 -33.08 -5.47
C HIS A 442 -12.56 -32.13 -6.68
N TYR A 443 -11.55 -32.25 -7.54
CA TYR A 443 -11.42 -31.47 -8.77
C TYR A 443 -12.61 -31.70 -9.70
N ASN A 444 -12.98 -32.96 -9.94
CA ASN A 444 -14.13 -33.30 -10.78
C ASN A 444 -15.46 -32.79 -10.18
N VAL A 445 -15.63 -32.88 -8.86
CA VAL A 445 -16.79 -32.30 -8.15
C VAL A 445 -16.82 -30.77 -8.29
N ALA A 446 -15.69 -30.10 -8.06
CA ALA A 446 -15.54 -28.66 -8.14
C ALA A 446 -15.83 -28.12 -9.55
N VAL A 447 -15.26 -28.74 -10.60
CA VAL A 447 -15.50 -28.37 -12.00
C VAL A 447 -16.97 -28.54 -12.38
N ASN A 448 -17.64 -29.59 -11.90
CA ASN A 448 -19.07 -29.79 -12.16
C ASN A 448 -19.94 -28.77 -11.42
N ALA A 449 -19.62 -28.45 -10.16
CA ALA A 449 -20.30 -27.40 -9.40
C ALA A 449 -20.12 -26.01 -10.06
N LEU A 450 -18.94 -25.68 -10.57
CA LEU A 450 -18.67 -24.44 -11.30
C LEU A 450 -19.47 -24.36 -12.62
N LYS A 451 -19.60 -25.46 -13.37
CA LYS A 451 -20.46 -25.52 -14.56
C LYS A 451 -21.94 -25.27 -14.23
N GLU A 452 -22.44 -25.86 -13.14
CA GLU A 452 -23.81 -25.63 -12.68
C GLU A 452 -24.03 -24.22 -12.13
N ALA A 453 -23.06 -23.65 -11.41
CA ALA A 453 -23.09 -22.26 -10.96
C ALA A 453 -23.13 -21.30 -12.16
N ALA A 454 -22.29 -21.51 -13.18
CA ALA A 454 -22.28 -20.72 -14.40
C ALA A 454 -23.63 -20.76 -15.15
N LYS A 455 -24.25 -21.95 -15.26
CA LYS A 455 -25.61 -22.10 -15.82
C LYS A 455 -26.65 -21.31 -15.01
N LYS A 456 -26.62 -21.39 -13.67
CA LYS A 456 -27.55 -20.66 -12.78
C LYS A 456 -27.40 -19.14 -12.93
N VAL A 457 -26.18 -18.63 -12.99
CA VAL A 457 -25.90 -17.19 -13.22
C VAL A 457 -26.38 -16.74 -14.60
N ALA A 458 -26.15 -17.54 -15.65
CA ALA A 458 -26.64 -17.26 -17.00
C ALA A 458 -28.18 -17.28 -17.09
N ALA A 459 -28.85 -18.18 -16.36
CA ALA A 459 -30.31 -18.23 -16.27
C ALA A 459 -30.90 -17.04 -15.52
N ALA A 460 -30.25 -16.57 -14.44
CA ALA A 460 -30.65 -15.37 -13.72
C ALA A 460 -30.56 -14.11 -14.60
N LYS A 461 -29.54 -14.03 -15.49
CA LYS A 461 -29.41 -12.94 -16.48
C LYS A 461 -30.62 -12.87 -17.43
N LYS A 462 -31.19 -14.01 -17.84
CA LYS A 462 -32.38 -14.06 -18.72
C LYS A 462 -33.64 -13.58 -17.99
N LYS A 463 -33.90 -14.06 -16.77
CA LYS A 463 -35.09 -13.65 -15.98
C LYS A 463 -35.19 -12.15 -15.70
N ASN A 464 -34.07 -11.43 -15.65
CA ASN A 464 -34.07 -9.97 -15.49
C ASN A 464 -34.34 -9.21 -16.81
N ALA A 465 -34.07 -9.80 -17.97
CA ALA A 465 -34.43 -9.21 -19.26
C ALA A 465 -35.95 -9.20 -19.46
N ASP A 466 -36.62 -10.33 -19.19
CA ASP A 466 -38.08 -10.45 -19.33
C ASP A 466 -38.84 -9.48 -18.41
N LYS A 467 -38.38 -9.29 -17.16
CA LYS A 467 -38.92 -8.27 -16.24
C LYS A 467 -38.77 -6.83 -16.74
N THR A 468 -37.75 -6.56 -17.55
CA THR A 468 -37.53 -5.21 -18.12
C THR A 468 -38.49 -4.93 -19.28
N LEU A 469 -38.93 -5.96 -20.01
CA LEU A 469 -39.95 -5.86 -21.05
C LEU A 469 -41.36 -5.63 -20.47
N VAL A 470 -41.72 -6.34 -19.39
CA VAL A 470 -43.05 -6.20 -18.76
C VAL A 470 -43.31 -4.79 -18.21
N ASN A 471 -42.29 -4.14 -17.64
CA ASN A 471 -42.44 -2.77 -17.11
C ASN A 471 -42.65 -1.69 -18.19
N ASN A 472 -42.31 -1.96 -19.46
CA ASN A 472 -42.45 -1.00 -20.55
C ASN A 472 -43.85 -1.01 -21.23
N LEU A 473 -44.75 -1.91 -20.81
CA LEU A 473 -46.09 -2.06 -21.39
C LEU A 473 -47.23 -1.49 -20.52
N VAL A 474 -46.93 -0.93 -19.33
CA VAL A 474 -47.95 -0.48 -18.34
C VAL A 474 -48.22 1.03 -18.42
N ASN A 475 -48.03 1.66 -19.58
CA ASN A 475 -48.32 3.09 -19.77
C ASN A 475 -48.93 3.38 -21.15
N GLY A 476 -50.23 3.12 -21.31
CA GLY A 476 -50.94 3.33 -22.60
C GLY A 476 -52.41 2.93 -22.63
N CYS A 477 -53.27 3.70 -21.93
CA CYS A 477 -54.73 3.93 -22.08
C CYS A 477 -55.74 2.81 -22.51
N ASN A 478 -56.95 2.89 -21.94
CA ASN A 478 -58.07 1.94 -22.11
C ASN A 478 -58.81 2.01 -23.46
N GLN A 479 -59.33 0.87 -23.96
CA GLN A 479 -60.71 0.78 -24.51
C GLN A 479 -61.24 -0.68 -24.64
N VAL A 480 -62.54 -0.82 -24.34
CA VAL A 480 -63.38 -2.05 -24.35
C VAL A 480 -63.92 -2.29 -25.79
N VAL A 481 -64.29 -3.49 -26.30
CA VAL A 481 -64.70 -4.80 -25.74
C VAL A 481 -64.31 -5.93 -26.72
N ASP A 482 -64.26 -7.20 -26.29
CA ASP A 482 -65.26 -8.27 -26.60
C ASP A 482 -64.79 -9.68 -26.11
N GLU A 483 -65.72 -10.63 -25.93
CA GLU A 483 -65.46 -12.01 -25.47
C GLU A 483 -65.18 -12.99 -26.63
N GLY A 484 -64.34 -14.02 -26.43
CA GLY A 484 -64.11 -15.05 -27.44
C GLY A 484 -62.99 -16.06 -27.14
N ASP A 485 -63.37 -17.16 -26.49
CA ASP A 485 -62.78 -18.52 -26.39
C ASP A 485 -61.27 -18.85 -26.53
N ILE A 486 -60.97 -19.98 -25.88
CA ILE A 486 -59.68 -20.68 -25.76
C ILE A 486 -59.22 -21.29 -27.09
N ASP A 487 -57.93 -21.15 -27.44
CA ASP A 487 -57.15 -22.33 -27.86
C ASP A 487 -55.62 -22.19 -27.74
N LEU A 488 -54.96 -23.33 -27.52
CA LEU A 488 -53.51 -23.47 -27.36
C LEU A 488 -52.82 -23.65 -28.72
N VAL A 489 -51.86 -22.80 -29.08
CA VAL A 489 -50.90 -23.10 -30.17
C VAL A 489 -49.46 -22.81 -29.75
N ASP A 490 -48.66 -23.88 -29.72
CA ASP A 490 -47.20 -23.88 -29.57
C ASP A 490 -46.53 -23.30 -30.83
N SER A 491 -45.47 -22.49 -30.65
CA SER A 491 -44.61 -22.02 -31.74
C SER A 491 -43.12 -22.23 -31.42
N GLY A 492 -42.75 -23.46 -31.08
CA GLY A 492 -41.35 -23.87 -30.99
C GLY A 492 -40.59 -23.69 -32.31
N GLN A 493 -39.54 -22.87 -32.31
CA GLN A 493 -38.58 -22.77 -33.43
C GLN A 493 -38.08 -24.15 -33.86
N SER A 494 -38.06 -24.39 -35.17
CA SER A 494 -37.73 -25.70 -35.75
C SER A 494 -36.32 -26.14 -35.33
N LYS A 495 -36.15 -27.45 -35.19
CA LYS A 495 -34.84 -28.07 -34.94
C LYS A 495 -33.82 -27.68 -36.03
N GLU A 496 -34.28 -27.56 -37.27
CA GLU A 496 -33.44 -27.21 -38.42
C GLU A 496 -32.94 -25.76 -38.37
N GLU A 497 -33.74 -24.81 -37.86
CA GLU A 497 -33.30 -23.42 -37.66
C GLU A 497 -32.19 -23.31 -36.61
N LYS A 498 -32.27 -24.13 -35.55
CA LYS A 498 -31.24 -24.21 -34.51
C LYS A 498 -29.97 -24.85 -35.03
N GLU A 499 -30.07 -25.90 -35.84
CA GLU A 499 -28.91 -26.51 -36.51
C GLU A 499 -28.29 -25.56 -37.55
N GLN A 500 -29.09 -24.78 -38.28
CA GLN A 500 -28.63 -23.70 -39.16
C GLN A 500 -27.83 -22.65 -38.39
N LYS A 501 -28.36 -22.18 -37.25
CA LYS A 501 -27.70 -21.17 -36.39
C LYS A 501 -26.39 -21.67 -35.80
N ILE A 502 -26.31 -22.96 -35.44
CA ILE A 502 -25.07 -23.58 -34.95
C ILE A 502 -24.02 -23.63 -36.08
N ARG A 503 -24.41 -23.96 -37.32
CA ARG A 503 -23.49 -23.94 -38.46
C ARG A 503 -22.96 -22.53 -38.76
N GLU A 504 -23.81 -21.50 -38.76
CA GLU A 504 -23.38 -20.09 -38.90
C GLU A 504 -22.35 -19.68 -37.83
N LEU A 505 -22.68 -19.89 -36.55
CA LEU A 505 -21.82 -19.50 -35.43
C LEU A 505 -20.49 -20.29 -35.39
N THR A 506 -20.48 -21.53 -35.90
CA THR A 506 -19.25 -22.32 -36.00
C THR A 506 -18.32 -21.75 -37.09
N ALA A 507 -18.86 -21.39 -38.25
CA ALA A 507 -18.08 -20.76 -39.33
C ALA A 507 -17.57 -19.36 -38.94
N GLU A 508 -18.37 -18.59 -38.21
CA GLU A 508 -17.95 -17.28 -37.67
C GLU A 508 -16.82 -17.43 -36.64
N LEU A 509 -16.89 -18.45 -35.77
CA LEU A 509 -15.83 -18.77 -34.81
C LEU A 509 -14.53 -19.24 -35.49
N GLU A 510 -14.61 -20.03 -36.56
CA GLU A 510 -13.44 -20.42 -37.35
C GLU A 510 -12.78 -19.21 -38.02
N CYS A 511 -13.57 -18.30 -38.60
CA CYS A 511 -13.07 -17.06 -39.19
C CYS A 511 -12.32 -16.18 -38.15
N VAL A 512 -12.90 -15.99 -36.97
CA VAL A 512 -12.28 -15.22 -35.87
C VAL A 512 -11.00 -15.90 -35.35
N ASN A 513 -10.99 -17.23 -35.21
CA ASN A 513 -9.79 -17.97 -34.82
C ASN A 513 -8.67 -17.82 -35.85
N GLN A 514 -9.00 -17.87 -37.14
CA GLN A 514 -8.04 -17.71 -38.22
C GLN A 514 -7.45 -16.29 -38.25
N GLN A 515 -8.28 -15.27 -37.98
CA GLN A 515 -7.83 -13.89 -37.78
C GLN A 515 -6.92 -13.74 -36.54
N SER A 516 -7.23 -14.44 -35.45
CA SER A 516 -6.41 -14.47 -34.23
C SER A 516 -5.03 -15.10 -34.46
N GLU A 517 -4.93 -16.17 -35.26
CA GLU A 517 -3.65 -16.76 -35.64
C GLU A 517 -2.79 -15.82 -36.50
N VAL A 518 -3.40 -15.04 -37.41
CA VAL A 518 -2.70 -13.99 -38.16
C VAL A 518 -2.15 -12.91 -37.23
N TYR A 519 -2.93 -12.43 -36.25
CA TYR A 519 -2.41 -11.50 -35.24
C TYR A 519 -1.28 -12.10 -34.40
N ARG A 520 -1.37 -13.38 -34.03
CA ARG A 520 -0.33 -14.09 -33.27
C ARG A 520 0.97 -14.24 -34.08
N ALA A 521 0.87 -14.54 -35.37
CA ALA A 521 2.02 -14.61 -36.28
C ALA A 521 2.70 -13.23 -36.46
N ASN A 522 1.90 -12.17 -36.64
CA ASN A 522 2.43 -10.80 -36.75
C ASN A 522 3.14 -10.34 -35.47
N LEU A 523 2.58 -10.65 -34.29
CA LEU A 523 3.22 -10.34 -33.01
C LEU A 523 4.55 -11.09 -32.84
N LEU A 524 4.61 -12.36 -33.24
CA LEU A 524 5.83 -13.16 -33.25
C LEU A 524 6.91 -12.63 -34.21
N ALA A 525 6.52 -12.05 -35.34
CA ALA A 525 7.46 -11.38 -36.26
C ALA A 525 8.06 -10.12 -35.61
N VAL A 526 7.21 -9.23 -35.08
CA VAL A 526 7.66 -7.99 -34.40
C VAL A 526 8.60 -8.29 -33.22
N LEU A 527 8.30 -9.34 -32.43
CA LEU A 527 9.17 -9.74 -31.33
C LEU A 527 10.56 -10.22 -31.80
N LYS A 528 10.64 -10.93 -32.93
CA LYS A 528 11.94 -11.33 -33.53
C LYS A 528 12.73 -10.14 -34.04
N ASP A 529 12.07 -9.19 -34.71
CA ASP A 529 12.72 -7.97 -35.21
C ASP A 529 13.30 -7.15 -34.05
N MET A 530 12.55 -7.04 -32.94
CA MET A 530 13.01 -6.39 -31.70
C MET A 530 14.21 -7.11 -31.06
N GLU A 531 14.25 -8.44 -31.08
CA GLU A 531 15.41 -9.22 -30.60
C GLU A 531 16.64 -9.03 -31.50
N GLU A 532 16.46 -8.94 -32.82
CA GLU A 532 17.57 -8.70 -33.76
C GLU A 532 18.14 -7.27 -33.62
N GLU A 533 17.28 -6.26 -33.46
CA GLU A 533 17.69 -4.88 -33.15
C GLU A 533 18.46 -4.81 -31.82
N LYS A 534 17.96 -5.47 -30.78
CA LYS A 534 18.64 -5.57 -29.48
C LYS A 534 20.03 -6.20 -29.61
N LEU A 535 20.18 -7.25 -30.44
CA LEU A 535 21.47 -7.89 -30.68
C LEU A 535 22.43 -6.94 -31.42
N LYS A 536 21.96 -6.24 -32.47
CA LYS A 536 22.72 -5.23 -33.21
C LYS A 536 23.19 -4.08 -32.30
N LEU A 537 22.33 -3.61 -31.40
CA LEU A 537 22.68 -2.59 -30.40
C LEU A 537 23.72 -3.10 -29.41
N SER A 538 23.58 -4.33 -28.92
CA SER A 538 24.57 -4.94 -28.02
C SER A 538 25.96 -5.02 -28.66
N VAL A 539 26.05 -5.43 -29.92
CA VAL A 539 27.32 -5.47 -30.67
C VAL A 539 27.90 -4.06 -30.86
N LYS A 540 27.08 -3.05 -31.21
CA LYS A 540 27.53 -1.66 -31.31
C LYS A 540 28.08 -1.12 -29.99
N VAL A 541 27.41 -1.39 -28.86
CA VAL A 541 27.86 -0.99 -27.52
C VAL A 541 29.17 -1.69 -27.15
N GLN A 542 29.32 -2.97 -27.51
CA GLN A 542 30.55 -3.72 -27.23
C GLN A 542 31.73 -3.22 -28.07
N ASN A 543 31.52 -2.90 -29.35
CA ASN A 543 32.55 -2.30 -30.22
C ASN A 543 32.93 -0.88 -29.76
N ALA A 544 31.97 -0.07 -29.31
CA ALA A 544 32.23 1.25 -28.71
C ALA A 544 33.04 1.15 -27.41
N ARG A 545 32.81 0.11 -26.59
CA ARG A 545 33.62 -0.16 -25.39
C ARG A 545 35.04 -0.64 -25.68
N LEU A 546 35.28 -1.26 -26.84
CA LEU A 546 36.62 -1.68 -27.27
C LEU A 546 37.41 -0.49 -27.84
N SER A 547 36.77 0.35 -28.66
CA SER A 547 37.37 1.58 -29.23
C SER A 547 37.54 2.74 -28.24
N LEU A 548 37.11 2.57 -26.99
CA LEU A 548 37.43 3.44 -25.84
C LEU A 548 38.56 2.88 -24.95
N LYS A 549 39.20 1.78 -25.36
CA LYS A 549 40.32 1.13 -24.66
C LYS A 549 41.61 1.07 -25.47
N GLU A 550 41.57 1.56 -26.71
CA GLU A 550 42.72 1.93 -27.53
C GLU A 550 42.95 3.44 -27.42
#